data_AF-A0A2A2Q0I3-F1
#
_entry.id   AF-A0A2A2Q0I3-F1
#
_cell.length_a   1.000
_cell.length_b   1.000
_cell.length_c   1.000
_cell.angle_alpha   90.00
_cell.angle_beta   90.00
_cell.angle_gamma   90.00
#
_symmetry.space_group_name_H-M   'P 1'
#
loop_
_entity.id
_entity.type
_entity.pdbx_description
1 polymer ?
#
loop_
_entity_poly.entity_id
_entity_poly.type
_entity_poly.pdbx_seq_one_letter_code
_entity_poly.pdbx_strand_id
1 'polypeptide(L)'
;METQIKDALGALLEAIKNADRQGIAGNMAKLEDHLEQGRETLHPQLVHFLANRSYAKAHLFLGGVSDIPVGVCGGRAGRAGS
;
A
#
# COMPACT_ATOMS: atom_id res chain seq x y z
N MET A 1 -13.98 5.67 4.07
CA MET A 1 -13.36 4.65 3.21
C MET A 1 -11.84 4.66 3.34
N GLU A 2 -11.20 5.83 3.29
CA GLU A 2 -9.75 6.00 3.53
C GLU A 2 -9.27 5.42 4.87
N THR A 3 -10.05 5.55 5.95
CA THR A 3 -9.74 4.92 7.25
C THR A 3 -9.64 3.39 7.16
N GLN A 4 -10.54 2.75 6.39
CA GLN A 4 -10.55 1.30 6.20
C GLN A 4 -9.36 0.85 5.34
N ILE A 5 -9.01 1.63 4.31
CA ILE A 5 -7.81 1.41 3.49
C ILE A 5 -6.55 1.54 4.36
N LYS A 6 -6.48 2.54 5.25
CA LYS A 6 -5.35 2.74 6.16
C LYS A 6 -5.16 1.56 7.10
N ASP A 7 -6.24 1.08 7.70
CA ASP A 7 -6.24 -0.09 8.59
C ASP A 7 -5.77 -1.35 7.85
N ALA A 8 -6.33 -1.62 6.67
CA ALA A 8 -5.94 -2.75 5.83
C ALA A 8 -4.47 -2.67 5.36
N LEU A 9 -3.96 -1.47 5.07
CA LEU A 9 -2.54 -1.25 4.77
C LEU A 9 -1.64 -1.53 5.98
N GLY A 10 -2.05 -1.10 7.18
CA GLY A 10 -1.36 -1.41 8.43
C GLY A 10 -1.28 -2.92 8.66
N ALA A 11 -2.42 -3.60 8.60
CA ALA A 11 -2.53 -5.05 8.74
C ALA A 11 -1.72 -5.80 7.68
N LEU A 12 -1.71 -5.33 6.43
CA LEU A 12 -0.88 -5.91 5.35
C LEU A 12 0.61 -5.80 5.66
N LEU A 13 1.08 -4.62 6.10
CA LEU A 13 2.48 -4.41 6.43
C LEU A 13 2.92 -5.27 7.62
N GLU A 14 2.06 -5.44 8.61
CA GLU A 14 2.30 -6.36 9.73
C GLU A 14 2.33 -7.83 9.28
N ALA A 15 1.39 -8.24 8.41
CA ALA A 15 1.38 -9.59 7.86
C ALA A 15 2.64 -9.89 7.04
N ILE A 16 3.13 -8.92 6.24
CA ILE A 16 4.41 -9.01 5.53
C ILE A 16 5.57 -9.18 6.51
N LYS A 17 5.61 -8.37 7.57
CA LYS A 17 6.66 -8.45 8.61
C LYS A 17 6.68 -9.81 9.31
N ASN A 18 5.51 -10.41 9.54
CA ASN A 18 5.35 -11.71 10.19
C ASN A 18 5.41 -12.90 9.20
N ALA A 19 5.62 -12.66 7.91
CA ALA A 19 5.53 -13.67 6.84
C ALA A 19 4.20 -14.46 6.83
N ASP A 20 3.11 -13.83 7.30
CA ASP A 20 1.78 -14.44 7.34
C ASP A 20 1.13 -14.42 5.95
N ARG A 21 1.35 -15.49 5.19
CA ARG A 21 0.88 -15.59 3.79
C ARG A 21 -0.63 -15.46 3.65
N GLN A 22 -1.40 -15.92 4.64
CA GLN A 22 -2.86 -15.85 4.59
C GLN A 22 -3.34 -14.41 4.82
N GLY A 23 -2.81 -13.72 5.82
CA GLY A 23 -3.11 -12.31 6.07
C GLY A 23 -2.63 -11.40 4.94
N ILE A 24 -1.51 -11.69 4.30
CA ILE A 24 -1.05 -10.95 3.12
C ILE A 24 -2.10 -11.04 2.00
N ALA A 25 -2.51 -12.25 1.63
CA ALA A 25 -3.50 -12.44 0.55
C ALA A 25 -4.87 -11.82 0.90
N GLY A 26 -5.34 -12.01 2.13
CA GLY A 26 -6.61 -11.47 2.58
C GLY A 26 -6.65 -9.94 2.61
N ASN A 27 -5.56 -9.30 3.07
CA ASN A 27 -5.49 -7.83 3.07
C ASN A 27 -5.27 -7.25 1.67
N MET A 28 -4.54 -7.94 0.77
CA MET A 28 -4.47 -7.51 -0.64
C MET A 28 -5.84 -7.53 -1.30
N ALA A 29 -6.61 -8.61 -1.16
CA ALA A 29 -7.95 -8.71 -1.74
C ALA A 29 -8.89 -7.62 -1.21
N LYS A 30 -8.84 -7.33 0.09
CA LYS A 30 -9.60 -6.20 0.67
C LYS A 30 -9.19 -4.86 0.05
N LEU A 31 -7.90 -4.61 -0.10
CA LEU A 31 -7.42 -3.35 -0.68
C LEU A 31 -7.85 -3.19 -2.15
N GLU A 32 -7.88 -4.28 -2.92
CA GLU A 32 -8.40 -4.27 -4.30
C GLU A 32 -9.89 -3.96 -4.32
N ASP A 33 -10.70 -4.62 -3.48
CA ASP A 33 -12.15 -4.35 -3.36
C ASP A 33 -12.43 -2.89 -2.98
N HIS A 34 -11.70 -2.34 -2.01
CA HIS A 34 -11.83 -0.93 -1.65
C HIS A 34 -11.35 -0.01 -2.77
N LEU A 35 -10.32 -0.39 -3.53
CA LEU A 35 -9.87 0.40 -4.67
C LEU A 35 -10.93 0.46 -5.76
N GLU A 36 -11.57 -0.67 -6.08
CA GLU A 36 -12.61 -0.76 -7.10
C GLU A 36 -13.85 0.05 -6.72
N GLN A 37 -14.32 -0.09 -5.48
CA GLN A 37 -15.48 0.66 -4.97
C GLN A 37 -15.21 2.15 -4.82
N GLY A 38 -13.96 2.53 -4.52
CA GLY A 38 -13.60 3.88 -4.13
C GLY A 38 -12.97 4.71 -5.25
N ARG A 39 -12.65 4.11 -6.40
CA ARG A 39 -11.77 4.70 -7.42
C ARG A 39 -12.14 6.13 -7.84
N GLU A 40 -13.44 6.42 -7.90
CA GLU A 40 -13.96 7.73 -8.33
C GLU A 40 -13.98 8.78 -7.20
N THR A 41 -13.86 8.34 -5.94
CA THR A 41 -13.95 9.21 -4.74
C THR A 41 -12.62 9.32 -3.99
N LEU A 42 -11.69 8.38 -4.20
CA LEU A 42 -10.38 8.36 -3.57
C LEU A 42 -9.43 9.36 -4.23
N HIS A 43 -8.48 9.87 -3.45
CA HIS A 43 -7.44 10.76 -3.96
C HIS A 43 -6.63 10.06 -5.09
N PRO A 44 -6.38 10.72 -6.23
CA PRO A 44 -5.72 10.09 -7.38
C PRO A 44 -4.32 9.56 -7.05
N GLN A 45 -3.61 10.20 -6.12
CA GLN A 45 -2.30 9.73 -5.63
C GLN A 45 -2.42 8.42 -4.82
N LEU A 46 -3.47 8.29 -4.01
CA LEU A 46 -3.73 7.07 -3.25
C LEU A 46 -4.08 5.91 -4.19
N VAL A 47 -4.95 6.15 -5.17
CA VAL A 47 -5.28 5.19 -6.25
C VAL A 47 -4.00 4.75 -6.97
N HIS A 48 -3.13 5.69 -7.32
CA HIS A 48 -1.86 5.40 -7.97
C HIS A 48 -0.95 4.51 -7.12
N PHE A 49 -0.83 4.78 -5.81
CA PHE A 49 -0.03 3.93 -4.93
C PHE A 49 -0.59 2.52 -4.79
N LEU A 50 -1.91 2.39 -4.61
CA LEU A 50 -2.56 1.10 -4.48
C LEU A 50 -2.45 0.28 -5.78
N ALA A 51 -2.66 0.90 -6.94
CA ALA A 51 -2.51 0.25 -8.24
C ALA A 51 -1.07 -0.24 -8.51
N ASN A 52 -0.06 0.47 -8.02
CA ASN A 52 1.35 0.08 -8.13
C ASN A 52 1.85 -0.78 -6.95
N ARG A 53 0.94 -1.28 -6.09
CA ARG A 53 1.27 -2.06 -4.87
C ARG A 53 2.29 -1.36 -3.96
N SER A 54 2.32 -0.03 -3.97
CA SER A 54 3.17 0.81 -3.13
C SER A 54 2.54 1.03 -1.75
N TYR A 55 2.26 -0.06 -1.04
CA TYR A 55 1.49 -0.07 0.21
C TYR A 55 2.09 0.81 1.32
N ALA A 56 3.41 0.84 1.45
CA ALA A 56 4.09 1.70 2.42
C ALA A 56 3.85 3.19 2.14
N LYS A 57 3.89 3.61 0.86
CA LYS A 57 3.62 4.99 0.46
C LYS A 57 2.15 5.36 0.65
N ALA A 58 1.24 4.44 0.31
CA ALA A 58 -0.18 4.63 0.56
C ALA A 58 -0.47 4.82 2.07
N HIS A 59 0.18 4.04 2.94
CA HIS A 59 0.02 4.15 4.39
C HIS A 59 0.56 5.49 4.91
N LEU A 60 1.72 5.94 4.43
CA LEU A 60 2.29 7.24 4.78
C LEU A 60 1.43 8.41 4.29
N PHE A 61 0.89 8.32 3.06
CA PHE A 61 -0.01 9.33 2.49
C PHE A 61 -1.27 9.49 3.36
N LEU A 62 -1.90 8.38 3.75
CA LEU A 62 -3.03 8.36 4.70
C LEU A 62 -2.64 8.73 6.15
N GLY A 63 -1.34 8.82 6.43
CA GLY A 63 -0.77 9.33 7.66
C GLY A 63 -0.66 10.86 7.71
N GLY A 64 -1.00 11.57 6.63
CA GLY A 64 -0.83 13.03 6.53
C GLY A 64 0.57 13.46 6.10
N VAL A 65 1.45 12.51 5.75
CA VAL A 65 2.74 12.83 5.15
C VAL A 65 2.48 13.24 3.70
N SER A 66 2.46 14.54 3.45
CA SER A 66 2.15 15.11 2.13
C SER A 66 3.38 15.18 1.23
N ASP A 67 4.58 15.27 1.83
CA ASP A 67 5.88 15.20 1.15
C ASP A 67 6.39 13.75 1.16
N ILE A 68 5.74 12.86 0.40
CA ILE A 68 6.21 11.48 0.22
C ILE A 68 7.32 11.52 -0.83
N PRO A 69 8.60 11.27 -0.47
CA PRO A 69 9.69 11.31 -1.44
C PRO A 69 9.47 10.27 -2.55
N VAL A 70 9.47 10.74 -3.79
CA VAL A 70 9.46 9.91 -5.00
C VAL A 70 10.82 9.25 -5.17
N GLY A 71 11.09 8.15 -4.44
CA GLY A 71 12.37 7.45 -4.63
C GLY A 71 12.73 6.32 -3.68
N VAL A 72 11.98 6.09 -2.61
CA VAL A 72 12.30 5.04 -1.64
C VAL A 72 11.09 4.14 -1.38
N CYS A 73 11.36 2.84 -1.32
CA CYS A 73 10.41 1.74 -1.15
C CYS A 73 9.66 1.27 -2.41
N GLY A 74 10.44 0.80 -3.38
CA GLY A 74 10.01 -0.09 -4.47
C GLY A 74 11.16 -0.91 -5.10
N GLY A 75 12.35 -0.88 -4.51
CA GLY A 75 13.56 -1.41 -5.14
C GLY A 75 14.55 -1.99 -4.14
N ARG A 76 14.29 -3.22 -3.69
CA ARG A 76 15.39 -4.16 -3.41
C ARG A 76 15.26 -5.35 -4.36
N ALA A 77 15.42 -5.05 -5.64
CA ALA A 77 15.98 -5.96 -6.64
C ALA A 77 17.08 -5.21 -7.42
N GLY A 78 17.94 -4.51 -6.67
CA GLY A 78 19.23 -4.04 -7.15
C GLY A 78 20.30 -4.84 -6.44
N ARG A 79 20.73 -5.95 -7.04
CA ARG A 79 22.08 -6.47 -6.83
C ARG A 79 22.81 -6.36 -8.16
N ALA A 80 23.66 -5.35 -8.24
CA ALA A 80 24.82 -5.34 -9.14
C ALA A 80 25.99 -6.07 -8.45
N GLY A 81 26.84 -6.72 -9.26
CA GLY A 81 28.10 -7.40 -8.89
C GLY A 81 27.94 -8.92 -8.85
N SER A 82 28.62 -9.72 -9.68
CA SER A 82 29.93 -9.55 -10.34
C SER A 82 29.94 -10.09 -11.78
#